data_AF-A0A7X7PNA4-F1
#
_entry.id   AF-A0A7X7PNA4-F1
#
_cell.length_a   1.000
_cell.length_b   1.000
_cell.length_c   1.000
_cell.angle_alpha   90.00
_cell.angle_beta   90.00
_cell.angle_gamma   90.00
#
_symmetry.space_group_name_H-M   'P 1'
#
loop_
_entity.id
_entity.type
_entity.pdbx_description
1 polymer ?
#
loop_
_entity_poly.entity_id
_entity_poly.type
_entity_poly.pdbx_seq_one_letter_code
_entity_poly.pdbx_strand_id
1 'polypeptide(L)'
;VLRDARITHHWGGAVALPRDWFSSAGLDKSTGIAWSGGYSGDGVATSNLGARTVCDLILNENSELARLPWVNHKIKPWEPEPFRWLGVNASVQATSFGDKEEIKTGRQSYAVKIVKKVTKT
;
A
#
# COMPACT_ATOMS: atom_id res chain seq x y z
N VAL A 1 15.99 -4.84 26.51
CA VAL A 1 16.13 -3.36 26.43
C VAL A 1 14.78 -2.65 26.28
N LEU A 2 13.80 -3.16 25.51
CA LEU A 2 12.51 -2.45 25.33
C LEU A 2 11.39 -2.76 26.35
N ARG A 3 11.58 -3.72 27.28
CA ARG A 3 10.51 -4.25 28.14
C ARG A 3 9.83 -3.19 29.04
N ASP A 4 10.58 -2.20 29.49
CA ASP A 4 10.10 -1.17 30.43
C ASP A 4 9.92 0.21 29.78
N ALA A 5 10.00 0.29 28.45
CA ALA A 5 9.82 1.54 27.72
C ALA A 5 8.34 1.99 27.80
N ARG A 6 8.11 3.23 28.24
CA ARG A 6 6.77 3.81 28.28
C ARG A 6 6.30 4.12 26.85
N ILE A 7 5.21 3.48 26.44
CA ILE A 7 4.44 3.89 25.26
C ILE A 7 3.70 5.18 25.59
N THR A 8 3.90 6.21 24.76
CA THR A 8 3.23 7.52 24.94
C THR A 8 2.09 7.72 23.95
N HIS A 9 2.20 7.19 22.73
CA HIS A 9 1.24 7.39 21.66
C HIS A 9 1.15 6.16 20.76
N HIS A 10 0.00 6.01 20.12
CA HIS A 10 -0.24 5.05 19.04
C HIS A 10 -0.93 5.74 17.88
N TRP A 11 -0.61 5.34 16.67
CA TRP A 11 -1.26 5.81 15.46
C TRP A 11 -1.37 4.68 14.44
N GLY A 12 -2.28 4.88 13.50
CA GLY A 12 -2.49 4.00 12.36
C GLY A 12 -3.11 4.79 11.23
N GLY A 13 -3.09 4.23 10.03
CA GLY A 13 -3.62 4.89 8.84
C GLY A 13 -3.77 3.93 7.68
N ALA A 14 -4.48 4.38 6.66
CA ALA A 14 -4.61 3.64 5.41
C ALA A 14 -3.28 3.65 4.64
N VAL A 15 -2.94 2.51 4.04
CA VAL A 15 -1.81 2.39 3.11
C VAL A 15 -2.37 2.25 1.70
N ALA A 16 -1.91 3.10 0.79
CA ALA A 16 -2.26 3.00 -0.62
C ALA A 16 -1.42 1.89 -1.27
N LEU A 17 -2.03 0.72 -1.45
CA LEU A 17 -1.40 -0.45 -2.03
C LEU A 17 -2.01 -0.78 -3.40
N PRO A 18 -1.22 -0.73 -4.49
CA PRO A 18 -1.66 -1.21 -5.79
C PRO A 18 -1.64 -2.75 -5.84
N ARG A 19 -2.42 -3.35 -6.75
CA ARG A 19 -2.62 -4.80 -6.80
C ARG A 19 -1.33 -5.60 -7.06
N ASP A 20 -0.41 -5.01 -7.79
CA ASP A 20 0.89 -5.57 -8.13
C ASP A 20 2.03 -5.05 -7.24
N TRP A 21 1.69 -4.32 -6.17
CA TRP A 21 2.63 -3.73 -5.22
C TRP A 21 3.59 -2.69 -5.82
N PHE A 22 3.39 -2.28 -7.07
CA PHE A 22 4.26 -1.37 -7.79
C PHE A 22 3.67 0.05 -7.86
N SER A 23 4.41 1.04 -7.37
CA SER A 23 4.02 2.44 -7.47
C SER A 23 4.03 2.93 -8.91
N SER A 24 3.24 3.97 -9.20
CA SER A 24 3.24 4.59 -10.53
C SER A 24 3.03 6.10 -10.47
N ALA A 25 3.70 6.79 -11.38
CA ALA A 25 3.45 8.17 -11.72
C ALA A 25 3.24 8.28 -13.24
N GLY A 26 2.40 9.19 -13.70
CA GLY A 26 2.10 9.30 -15.12
C GLY A 26 1.21 10.49 -15.48
N LEU A 27 1.05 10.68 -16.78
CA LEU A 27 0.20 11.69 -17.38
C LEU A 27 -0.49 11.07 -18.60
N ASP A 28 -1.81 11.06 -18.58
CA ASP A 28 -2.59 10.76 -19.77
C ASP A 28 -2.72 12.04 -20.61
N LYS A 29 -1.94 12.11 -21.69
CA LYS A 29 -1.91 13.27 -22.60
C LYS A 29 -3.25 13.49 -23.31
N SER A 30 -4.09 12.46 -23.45
CA SER A 30 -5.39 12.61 -24.12
C SER A 30 -6.43 13.28 -23.24
N THR A 31 -6.36 13.06 -21.92
CA THR A 31 -7.30 13.62 -20.93
C THR A 31 -6.72 14.79 -20.14
N GLY A 32 -5.40 14.96 -20.14
CA GLY A 32 -4.69 15.92 -19.29
C GLY A 32 -4.60 15.51 -17.82
N ILE A 33 -4.99 14.28 -17.47
CA ILE A 33 -5.01 13.81 -16.08
C ILE A 33 -3.67 13.17 -15.73
N ALA A 34 -3.01 13.73 -14.72
CA ALA A 34 -1.82 13.16 -14.10
C ALA A 34 -2.15 12.34 -12.85
N TRP A 35 -1.30 11.36 -12.54
CA TRP A 35 -1.37 10.60 -11.29
C TRP A 35 0.03 10.37 -10.72
N SER A 36 0.09 10.17 -9.40
CA SER A 36 1.29 9.73 -8.70
C SER A 36 0.86 9.07 -7.40
N GLY A 37 1.09 7.77 -7.23
CA GLY A 37 0.59 7.06 -6.06
C GLY A 37 0.91 5.56 -6.01
N GLY A 38 0.25 4.89 -5.06
CA GLY A 38 0.46 3.46 -4.79
C GLY A 38 1.82 3.19 -4.12
N TYR A 39 2.23 4.04 -3.17
CA TYR A 39 3.58 4.02 -2.60
C TYR A 39 3.86 2.90 -1.59
N SER A 40 2.90 2.02 -1.31
CA SER A 40 3.12 0.76 -0.56
C SER A 40 3.83 0.89 0.81
N GLY A 41 3.83 2.08 1.43
CA GLY A 41 4.51 2.37 2.70
C GLY A 41 5.68 3.35 2.59
N ASP A 42 6.25 3.52 1.40
CA ASP A 42 7.41 4.40 1.12
C ASP A 42 7.00 5.81 0.66
N GLY A 43 5.80 6.25 1.04
CA GLY A 43 5.16 7.43 0.46
C GLY A 43 5.89 8.76 0.69
N VAL A 44 6.61 8.90 1.80
CA VAL A 44 7.29 10.17 2.14
C VAL A 44 8.37 10.50 1.11
N ALA A 45 9.31 9.58 0.86
CA ALA A 45 10.36 9.80 -0.13
C ALA A 45 9.83 9.69 -1.58
N THR A 46 8.95 8.71 -1.82
CA THR A 46 8.47 8.40 -3.17
C THR A 46 7.55 9.50 -3.73
N SER A 47 6.81 10.21 -2.88
CA SER A 47 5.98 11.35 -3.32
C SER A 47 6.81 12.49 -3.91
N ASN A 48 8.01 12.75 -3.38
CA ASN A 48 8.93 13.74 -3.95
C ASN A 48 9.41 13.33 -5.35
N LEU A 49 9.82 12.06 -5.50
CA LEU A 49 10.22 11.51 -6.81
C LEU A 49 9.05 11.55 -7.81
N GLY A 50 7.86 11.19 -7.35
CA GLY A 50 6.63 11.14 -8.15
C GLY A 50 6.19 12.50 -8.65
N ALA A 51 6.19 13.50 -7.77
CA ALA A 51 5.85 14.88 -8.12
C ALA A 51 6.81 15.45 -9.17
N ARG A 52 8.13 15.24 -9.02
CA ARG A 52 9.14 15.66 -10.00
C ARG A 52 8.95 14.96 -11.34
N THR A 53 8.67 13.65 -11.31
CA THR A 53 8.37 12.88 -12.53
C THR A 53 7.13 13.42 -13.25
N VAL A 54 6.05 13.72 -12.53
CA VAL A 54 4.84 14.32 -13.12
C VAL A 54 5.12 15.70 -13.69
N CYS A 55 5.92 16.52 -13.00
CA CYS A 55 6.34 17.84 -13.48
C CYS A 55 7.04 17.73 -14.85
N ASP A 56 8.04 16.86 -14.97
CA ASP A 56 8.77 16.65 -16.22
C ASP A 56 7.84 16.13 -17.35
N LEU A 57 6.88 15.26 -17.02
CA LEU A 57 5.89 14.77 -17.98
C LEU A 57 4.95 15.88 -18.49
N ILE A 58 4.53 16.80 -17.60
CA ILE A 58 3.68 17.95 -17.94
C ILE A 58 4.45 18.94 -18.82
N LEU A 59 5.71 19.23 -18.47
CA LEU A 59 6.58 20.13 -19.24
C LEU A 59 7.08 19.50 -20.55
N ASN A 60 6.79 18.21 -20.76
CA ASN A 60 7.24 17.42 -21.90
C ASN A 60 8.77 17.42 -22.03
N GLU A 61 9.46 17.35 -20.90
CA GLU A 61 10.91 17.26 -20.82
C GLU A 61 11.37 15.81 -21.08
N ASN A 62 12.43 15.65 -21.87
CA ASN A 62 13.08 14.35 -22.06
C ASN A 62 14.09 14.07 -20.94
N SER A 63 13.60 14.00 -19.70
CA SER A 63 14.43 13.81 -18.51
C SER A 63 14.72 12.34 -18.20
N GLU A 64 15.65 12.08 -17.28
CA GLU A 64 15.85 10.73 -16.74
C GLU A 64 14.65 10.26 -15.90
N LEU A 65 14.01 11.18 -15.18
CA LEU A 65 12.85 10.86 -14.33
C LEU A 65 11.65 10.43 -15.18
N ALA A 66 11.41 11.10 -16.31
CA ALA A 66 10.35 10.78 -17.26
C ALA A 66 10.55 9.44 -17.99
N ARG A 67 11.73 8.80 -17.85
CA ARG A 67 12.08 7.51 -18.48
C ARG A 67 12.17 6.36 -17.48
N LEU A 68 11.93 6.60 -16.18
CA LEU A 68 11.93 5.56 -15.17
C LEU A 68 10.82 4.53 -15.44
N PRO A 69 11.04 3.24 -15.10
CA PRO A 69 10.13 2.14 -15.47
C PRO A 69 8.73 2.23 -14.84
N TRP A 70 8.57 3.02 -13.78
CA TRP A 70 7.27 3.26 -13.14
C TRP A 70 6.38 4.27 -13.88
N VAL A 71 6.95 4.99 -14.86
CA VAL A 71 6.26 6.02 -15.63
C VAL A 71 5.19 5.35 -16.48
N ASN A 72 3.96 5.82 -16.33
CA ASN A 72 2.78 5.29 -17.03
C ASN A 72 2.53 3.79 -16.80
N HIS A 73 3.15 3.19 -15.78
CA HIS A 73 2.89 1.80 -15.38
C HIS A 73 1.40 1.60 -15.10
N LYS A 74 0.80 0.61 -15.75
CA LYS A 74 -0.65 0.36 -15.67
C LYS A 74 -0.93 -0.71 -14.63
N ILE A 75 -1.45 -0.26 -13.49
CA ILE A 75 -1.88 -1.12 -12.40
C ILE A 75 -3.21 -1.78 -12.79
N LYS A 76 -3.30 -3.11 -12.62
CA LYS A 76 -4.56 -3.83 -12.84
C LYS A 76 -5.61 -3.43 -11.78
N PRO A 77 -6.88 -3.27 -12.16
CA PRO A 77 -7.94 -3.05 -11.19
C PRO A 77 -7.98 -4.17 -10.14
N TRP A 78 -8.31 -3.78 -8.91
CA TRP A 78 -8.69 -4.74 -7.89
C TRP A 78 -9.98 -5.49 -8.25
N GLU A 79 -10.26 -6.57 -7.52
CA GLU A 79 -11.49 -7.33 -7.64
C GLU A 79 -12.72 -6.39 -7.52
N PRO A 80 -13.80 -6.68 -8.27
CA PRO A 80 -15.01 -5.88 -8.22
C PRO A 80 -15.68 -5.97 -6.84
N GLU A 81 -16.48 -4.95 -6.51
CA GLU A 81 -17.32 -4.98 -5.30
C GLU A 81 -18.49 -5.97 -5.48
N PRO A 82 -18.92 -6.68 -4.42
CA PRO A 82 -18.50 -6.54 -3.02
C PRO A 82 -17.31 -7.43 -2.60
N PHE A 83 -16.70 -8.18 -3.52
CA PHE A 83 -15.68 -9.16 -3.18
C PHE A 83 -14.42 -8.53 -2.58
N ARG A 84 -13.98 -7.38 -3.11
CA ARG A 84 -12.87 -6.62 -2.53
C ARG A 84 -13.19 -6.17 -1.10
N TRP A 85 -14.34 -5.55 -0.88
CA TRP A 85 -14.75 -5.12 0.47
C TRP A 85 -14.80 -6.31 1.44
N LEU A 86 -15.40 -7.43 1.04
CA LEU A 86 -15.46 -8.64 1.86
C LEU A 86 -14.06 -9.16 2.21
N GLY A 87 -13.17 -9.27 1.23
CA GLY A 87 -11.81 -9.77 1.43
C GLY A 87 -11.00 -8.90 2.41
N VAL A 88 -11.04 -7.58 2.24
CA VAL A 88 -10.33 -6.64 3.12
C VAL A 88 -10.87 -6.70 4.55
N ASN A 89 -12.19 -6.60 4.73
CA ASN A 89 -12.78 -6.59 6.06
C ASN A 89 -12.64 -7.93 6.77
N ALA A 90 -12.79 -9.05 6.07
CA ALA A 90 -12.57 -10.38 6.64
C ALA A 90 -11.12 -10.53 7.14
N SER A 91 -10.15 -10.06 6.36
CA SER A 91 -8.73 -10.10 6.74
C SER A 91 -8.43 -9.25 7.97
N VAL A 92 -8.97 -8.02 8.04
CA VAL A 92 -8.82 -7.13 9.20
C VAL A 92 -9.44 -7.74 10.46
N GLN A 93 -10.66 -8.29 10.35
CA GLN A 93 -11.34 -8.93 11.48
C GLN A 93 -10.62 -10.20 11.96
N ALA A 94 -10.13 -11.03 11.03
CA ALA A 94 -9.40 -12.25 11.37
C ALA A 94 -8.10 -11.95 12.14
N THR A 95 -7.33 -10.95 11.70
CA THR A 95 -6.11 -10.53 12.40
C THR A 95 -6.44 -9.92 13.76
N SER A 96 -7.46 -9.05 13.83
CA SER A 96 -7.91 -8.44 15.09
C SER A 96 -8.39 -9.47 16.12
N PHE A 97 -9.04 -10.55 15.67
CA PHE A 97 -9.44 -11.65 16.53
C PHE A 97 -8.23 -12.46 16.98
N GLY A 98 -7.31 -12.75 16.06
CA GLY A 98 -6.04 -13.41 16.34
C GLY A 98 -5.25 -12.72 17.44
N ASP A 99 -5.02 -11.42 17.33
CA ASP A 99 -4.28 -10.64 18.33
C ASP A 99 -4.94 -10.73 19.72
N LYS A 100 -6.28 -10.67 19.78
CA LYS A 100 -7.02 -10.81 21.05
C LYS A 100 -6.88 -12.20 21.66
N GLU A 101 -6.84 -13.24 20.84
CA GLU A 101 -6.63 -14.63 21.28
C GLU A 101 -5.21 -14.82 21.81
N GLU A 102 -4.20 -14.30 21.10
CA GLU A 102 -2.79 -14.41 21.48
C GLU A 102 -2.50 -13.68 22.80
N ILE A 103 -3.05 -12.48 22.99
CA ILE A 103 -2.93 -11.71 24.24
C ILE A 103 -3.53 -12.47 25.42
N LYS A 104 -4.68 -13.14 25.24
CA LYS A 104 -5.37 -13.87 26.31
C LYS A 104 -4.71 -15.20 26.65
N THR A 105 -4.26 -15.92 25.63
CA THR A 105 -3.81 -17.32 25.78
C THR A 105 -2.30 -17.46 25.88
N GLY A 106 -1.53 -16.45 25.47
CA GLY A 106 -0.08 -16.52 25.33
C GLY A 106 0.40 -17.51 24.28
N ARG A 107 -0.51 -18.02 23.41
CA ARG A 107 -0.23 -18.99 22.36
C ARG A 107 -0.59 -18.39 21.00
N GLN A 108 0.14 -18.78 19.97
CA GLN A 108 -0.11 -18.32 18.61
C GLN A 108 -1.50 -18.74 18.11
N SER A 109 -2.26 -17.80 17.54
CA SER A 109 -3.63 -18.05 17.07
C SER A 109 -3.65 -18.85 15.76
N TYR A 110 -4.58 -19.80 15.68
CA TYR A 110 -4.82 -20.56 14.45
C TYR A 110 -5.41 -19.69 13.32
N ALA A 111 -6.19 -18.66 13.66
CA ALA A 111 -6.74 -17.73 12.67
C ALA A 111 -5.63 -16.97 11.95
N VAL A 112 -4.61 -16.50 12.69
CA VAL A 112 -3.43 -15.83 12.13
C VAL A 112 -2.64 -16.74 11.21
N LYS A 113 -2.52 -18.04 11.55
CA LYS A 113 -1.86 -19.02 10.67
C LYS A 113 -2.59 -19.20 9.33
N ILE A 114 -3.92 -19.20 9.34
CA ILE A 114 -4.72 -19.31 8.12
C ILE A 114 -4.55 -18.05 7.27
N VAL A 115 -4.64 -16.86 7.87
CA VAL A 115 -4.43 -15.59 7.15
C VAL A 115 -3.06 -15.59 6.46
N LYS A 116 -1.97 -15.90 7.19
CA LYS A 116 -0.61 -15.97 6.64
C LYS A 116 -0.50 -16.92 5.44
N LYS A 117 -1.15 -18.09 5.52
CA LYS A 117 -1.14 -19.07 4.44
C LYS A 117 -1.86 -18.57 3.19
N VAL A 118 -2.93 -17.80 3.34
CA VAL A 118 -3.70 -17.21 2.23
C VAL A 118 -2.98 -16.00 1.63
N THR A 119 -2.38 -15.14 2.46
CA THR A 119 -1.62 -13.96 1.99
C THR A 119 -0.18 -14.27 1.56
N LYS A 120 0.28 -15.52 1.71
CA LYS A 120 1.67 -15.96 1.43
C LYS A 120 2.72 -15.05 2.08
N THR A 121 2.46 -14.63 3.31
CA THR A 121 3.35 -13.79 4.13
C THR A 121 3.84 -14.54 5.35
#